data_AF-A0A370BQR0-F1
#
_entry.id   AF-A0A370BQR0-F1
#
_cell.length_a   1.000
_cell.length_b   1.000
_cell.length_c   1.000
_cell.angle_alpha   90.00
_cell.angle_beta   90.00
_cell.angle_gamma   90.00
#
_symmetry.space_group_name_H-M   'P 1'
#
loop_
_entity.id
_entity.type
_entity.pdbx_description
1 polymer ?
#
loop_
_entity_poly.entity_id
_entity_poly.type
_entity_poly.pdbx_seq_one_letter_code
_entity_poly.pdbx_strand_id
1 'polypeptide(L)'
;MPPRSTRKAASTAVATEPPRSPEPGGNKRKPDETQEQSSPLRRSKRVKSVEGLGTQSPSGKAAARTAPTESAGSPKATPRKSGGQVVSVKKEIEEEETISVEAEVVDENKVKDEEADEKPKVKAKVTRKRKTKEDIEMVPLRARTQGLRMCVGAHVSAAKGVFNAVHNSMHIGGNAFALFLKSQRKWDNPALQDDHRDQFRNLCIEHKYDGAKHILPHGSYLVNLAQEDKAKAKQAYDAFLDDLRRCEALGITLYNFHPGSANQTSHASAITRLAAALTSALAATSTVTPVLETMCGHGSTIGGYLHEFRDILSQIPKEYHHRIGICIDTCHSFAAGYDLASPSGFASFMQEFSDVIGIQYLRALHLNDSKAPRGSKRDLHANIGTGFLGLRAFHNVMNEPRFQGLPMILETPIDRPESEIKGNEEGEESPKADKKKKPAGASAKMVPDHNVWAGEIALLESLIGMDPEGEEFRALEARLSEEGREMREKQMEQYERKLEAEAKKKEKAKAKEEKGQKTLMEMMNGGGKPKGKNTRAKKGKAVEKDESDEGSDEEGCQSCSE
;
A
#
# COMPACT_ATOMS: atom_id res chain seq x y z
N MET A 1 38.01 -7.09 28.74
CA MET A 1 38.89 -6.22 29.57
C MET A 1 40.29 -6.19 28.94
N PRO A 2 41.18 -5.23 29.30
CA PRO A 2 41.93 -4.50 28.27
C PRO A 2 43.47 -4.64 28.38
N PRO A 3 44.25 -3.80 27.67
CA PRO A 3 44.78 -2.62 28.38
C PRO A 3 44.33 -1.27 27.77
N ARG A 4 44.40 -0.21 28.59
CA ARG A 4 44.06 1.18 28.24
C ARG A 4 45.32 2.06 28.18
N SER A 5 45.31 3.07 27.31
CA SER A 5 46.01 4.35 27.51
C SER A 5 45.02 5.45 27.03
N THR A 6 44.53 6.37 27.86
CA THR A 6 45.12 7.66 28.30
C THR A 6 45.56 8.57 27.15
N ARG A 7 45.30 9.90 27.15
CA ARG A 7 44.93 10.83 28.25
C ARG A 7 44.02 11.98 27.75
N LYS A 8 43.50 12.82 28.65
CA LYS A 8 42.70 14.04 28.33
C LYS A 8 43.58 15.24 27.95
N ALA A 9 43.02 16.17 27.17
CA ALA A 9 43.23 17.62 27.29
C ALA A 9 41.91 18.34 26.94
N ALA A 10 41.77 19.62 27.30
CA ALA A 10 40.57 20.44 27.09
C ALA A 10 40.96 21.93 26.89
N SER A 11 39.96 22.84 26.90
CA SER A 11 40.03 24.27 26.55
C SER A 11 39.80 24.53 25.05
N THR A 12 39.11 25.60 24.61
CA THR A 12 38.58 26.77 25.35
C THR A 12 37.18 27.15 24.82
N ALA A 13 36.33 27.74 25.66
CA ALA A 13 35.07 28.37 25.23
C ALA A 13 35.19 29.91 25.28
N VAL A 14 34.65 30.58 24.27
CA VAL A 14 34.33 32.03 24.27
C VAL A 14 32.97 32.17 23.60
N ALA A 15 32.10 33.03 24.13
CA ALA A 15 30.75 33.25 23.62
C ALA A 15 30.57 34.69 23.13
N THR A 16 29.80 34.86 22.06
CA THR A 16 29.32 36.16 21.57
C THR A 16 27.89 35.99 21.05
N GLU A 17 26.94 36.74 21.61
CA GLU A 17 25.54 36.75 21.17
C GLU A 17 25.31 37.67 19.95
N PRO A 18 24.17 37.53 19.23
CA PRO A 18 24.05 38.00 17.84
C PRO A 18 23.48 39.43 17.68
N PRO A 19 23.76 40.09 16.55
CA PRO A 19 23.02 41.28 16.12
C PRO A 19 21.58 40.92 15.68
N ARG A 20 20.63 41.84 15.88
CA ARG A 20 19.23 41.69 15.47
C ARG A 20 18.98 42.16 14.04
N SER A 21 17.90 41.65 13.43
CA SER A 21 17.44 41.97 12.08
C SER A 21 16.98 43.42 11.90
N PRO A 22 17.11 44.00 10.68
CA PRO A 22 16.32 45.14 10.24
C PRO A 22 14.96 44.70 9.64
N GLU A 23 13.96 45.58 9.71
CA GLU A 23 12.67 45.43 9.02
C GLU A 23 12.69 45.99 7.60
N PRO A 24 11.77 45.56 6.71
CA PRO A 24 11.29 46.34 5.58
C PRO A 24 9.86 46.86 5.81
N GLY A 25 9.69 48.19 5.91
CA GLY A 25 8.37 48.83 5.95
C GLY A 25 7.67 48.85 4.57
N GLY A 26 6.37 49.17 4.53
CA GLY A 26 5.57 49.15 3.30
C GLY A 26 4.87 50.47 2.94
N ASN A 27 4.46 50.64 1.68
CA ASN A 27 3.47 51.65 1.26
C ASN A 27 2.84 51.41 -0.13
N LYS A 28 1.52 51.68 -0.26
CA LYS A 28 0.71 52.12 -1.44
C LYS A 28 0.85 51.37 -2.80
N ARG A 29 -0.19 50.68 -3.33
CA ARG A 29 -1.38 51.21 -4.09
C ARG A 29 -0.98 52.20 -5.20
N LYS A 30 -1.44 52.16 -6.47
CA LYS A 30 -2.68 51.71 -7.18
C LYS A 30 -2.43 51.89 -8.74
N PRO A 31 -3.38 51.76 -9.70
CA PRO A 31 -4.48 50.80 -9.96
C PRO A 31 -4.54 50.30 -11.46
N ASP A 32 -5.55 49.46 -11.80
CA ASP A 32 -6.15 49.23 -13.14
C ASP A 32 -5.26 48.66 -14.29
N GLU A 33 -5.78 48.07 -15.38
CA GLU A 33 -7.16 48.00 -15.92
C GLU A 33 -7.59 46.56 -16.33
N THR A 34 -8.73 46.41 -17.03
CA THR A 34 -9.51 45.16 -17.14
C THR A 34 -9.46 44.47 -18.52
N GLN A 35 -9.76 43.16 -18.56
CA GLN A 35 -10.74 42.62 -19.52
C GLN A 35 -11.34 41.27 -19.08
N GLU A 36 -12.60 41.02 -19.46
CA GLU A 36 -13.38 39.84 -19.09
C GLU A 36 -13.40 38.77 -20.19
N GLN A 37 -13.56 37.49 -19.81
CA GLN A 37 -14.42 36.55 -20.54
C GLN A 37 -15.18 35.64 -19.57
N SER A 38 -16.51 35.55 -19.74
CA SER A 38 -17.39 34.65 -18.98
C SER A 38 -17.66 33.37 -19.79
N SER A 39 -17.92 32.20 -19.18
CA SER A 39 -19.26 31.70 -18.81
C SER A 39 -19.22 30.14 -18.83
N PRO A 40 -20.24 29.38 -18.34
CA PRO A 40 -21.30 29.71 -17.37
C PRO A 40 -21.46 28.67 -16.22
N LEU A 41 -22.12 29.06 -15.13
CA LEU A 41 -22.49 28.15 -14.02
C LEU A 41 -23.73 27.29 -14.31
N ARG A 42 -23.67 25.97 -14.09
CA ARG A 42 -24.76 25.02 -14.42
C ARG A 42 -25.77 24.77 -13.28
N ARG A 43 -26.63 25.76 -13.04
CA ARG A 43 -28.03 25.66 -12.58
C ARG A 43 -28.45 24.38 -11.80
N SER A 44 -28.45 24.45 -10.47
CA SER A 44 -29.15 23.49 -9.60
C SER A 44 -30.68 23.69 -9.65
N LYS A 45 -31.47 22.65 -9.32
CA LYS A 45 -32.95 22.70 -9.35
C LYS A 45 -33.57 22.78 -7.94
N ARG A 46 -33.94 24.00 -7.56
CA ARG A 46 -35.17 24.38 -6.83
C ARG A 46 -35.60 23.51 -5.63
N VAL A 47 -35.19 23.94 -4.44
CA VAL A 47 -35.94 23.70 -3.18
C VAL A 47 -37.33 24.35 -3.26
N LYS A 48 -38.31 23.83 -2.53
CA LYS A 48 -39.62 24.47 -2.31
C LYS A 48 -39.71 24.93 -0.86
N SER A 49 -40.09 26.17 -0.63
CA SER A 49 -40.09 26.84 0.67
C SER A 49 -41.39 26.64 1.46
N VAL A 50 -41.28 26.72 2.79
CA VAL A 50 -42.36 27.13 3.69
C VAL A 50 -41.76 27.94 4.84
N GLU A 51 -42.29 29.13 5.10
CA GLU A 51 -42.08 29.91 6.33
C GLU A 51 -43.23 29.58 7.31
N GLY A 52 -43.14 29.76 8.63
CA GLY A 52 -42.10 30.31 9.49
C GLY A 52 -42.61 30.36 10.94
N LEU A 53 -42.23 31.42 11.69
CA LEU A 53 -42.62 31.72 13.09
C LEU A 53 -42.00 30.84 14.19
N GLY A 54 -41.70 31.44 15.35
CA GLY A 54 -41.25 30.70 16.55
C GLY A 54 -40.15 31.35 17.41
N THR A 55 -40.19 32.65 17.70
CA THR A 55 -39.27 33.27 18.67
C THR A 55 -39.66 32.94 20.12
N GLN A 56 -38.69 32.53 20.95
CA GLN A 56 -38.35 33.15 22.26
C GLN A 56 -37.44 32.26 23.12
N SER A 57 -36.67 32.91 24.00
CA SER A 57 -36.05 32.32 25.19
C SER A 57 -36.33 33.23 26.38
N PRO A 58 -36.48 32.70 27.60
CA PRO A 58 -36.26 33.48 28.82
C PRO A 58 -35.24 32.85 29.78
N SER A 59 -34.73 33.72 30.67
CA SER A 59 -33.52 33.58 31.47
C SER A 59 -33.71 33.18 32.95
N GLY A 60 -32.63 32.72 33.59
CA GLY A 60 -32.40 32.80 35.05
C GLY A 60 -32.39 31.44 35.78
N LYS A 61 -31.67 31.23 36.90
CA LYS A 61 -30.75 32.07 37.73
C LYS A 61 -29.59 31.15 38.18
N ALA A 62 -28.32 31.50 38.10
CA ALA A 62 -27.56 32.50 38.90
C ALA A 62 -27.36 32.13 40.40
N ALA A 63 -26.18 31.59 40.71
CA ALA A 63 -25.50 31.64 42.02
C ALA A 63 -23.97 31.48 41.79
N ALA A 64 -23.12 32.10 42.63
CA ALA A 64 -21.66 32.14 42.44
C ALA A 64 -20.92 32.44 43.77
N ARG A 65 -19.57 32.42 43.73
CA ARG A 65 -18.59 32.63 44.83
C ARG A 65 -18.37 31.40 45.74
N THR A 66 -17.18 31.12 46.32
CA THR A 66 -15.86 31.81 46.27
C THR A 66 -14.71 30.83 46.53
N ALA A 67 -13.48 31.23 46.16
CA ALA A 67 -12.20 30.74 46.66
C ALA A 67 -11.42 31.94 47.27
N PRO A 68 -10.16 31.85 47.75
CA PRO A 68 -9.28 30.68 47.97
C PRO A 68 -8.61 30.64 49.37
N THR A 69 -7.78 29.61 49.64
CA THR A 69 -6.61 29.70 50.53
C THR A 69 -5.56 28.63 50.17
N GLU A 70 -4.31 28.84 50.59
CA GLU A 70 -3.13 28.05 50.23
C GLU A 70 -2.76 26.99 51.29
N SER A 71 -1.96 26.00 50.91
CA SER A 71 -0.69 25.66 51.59
C SER A 71 0.02 24.47 50.92
N ALA A 72 1.33 24.32 51.14
CA ALA A 72 2.16 23.27 50.57
C ALA A 72 2.79 22.40 51.67
N GLY A 73 3.14 21.14 51.35
CA GLY A 73 3.90 20.29 52.27
C GLY A 73 3.98 18.82 51.86
N SER A 74 5.18 18.37 51.46
CA SER A 74 5.57 16.95 51.49
C SER A 74 6.53 16.71 52.66
N PRO A 75 6.61 15.48 53.18
CA PRO A 75 7.90 14.80 53.08
C PRO A 75 7.81 13.27 52.80
N LYS A 76 8.98 12.68 52.55
CA LYS A 76 9.21 11.24 52.29
C LYS A 76 9.21 10.41 53.58
N ALA A 77 8.88 9.11 53.50
CA ALA A 77 9.79 8.01 53.89
C ALA A 77 9.23 6.59 53.60
N THR A 78 10.13 5.67 53.27
CA THR A 78 10.02 4.19 53.36
C THR A 78 11.21 3.70 54.25
N PRO A 79 11.50 2.40 54.56
CA PRO A 79 11.02 1.13 53.98
C PRO A 79 10.88 -0.07 54.98
N ARG A 80 10.87 -1.32 54.43
CA ARG A 80 10.96 -2.68 55.06
C ARG A 80 9.65 -3.30 55.58
N LYS A 81 9.57 -4.62 55.88
CA LYS A 81 9.97 -5.91 55.22
C LYS A 81 9.60 -7.06 56.20
N SER A 82 9.33 -8.29 55.70
CA SER A 82 8.99 -9.52 56.49
C SER A 82 7.66 -9.49 57.29
N GLY A 83 7.01 -10.61 57.65
CA GLY A 83 7.17 -12.00 57.17
C GLY A 83 6.63 -13.10 58.10
N GLY A 84 5.63 -13.88 57.64
CA GLY A 84 5.35 -15.29 58.01
C GLY A 84 4.72 -15.66 59.38
N GLN A 85 3.50 -16.26 59.33
CA GLN A 85 2.94 -17.28 60.27
C GLN A 85 2.68 -16.85 61.77
N VAL A 86 1.76 -17.43 62.58
CA VAL A 86 0.98 -18.69 62.60
C VAL A 86 -0.49 -18.50 63.11
N VAL A 87 -1.44 -19.20 62.45
CA VAL A 87 -2.77 -19.78 62.83
C VAL A 87 -3.45 -19.54 64.22
N SER A 88 -4.77 -19.28 64.20
CA SER A 88 -5.81 -19.79 65.13
C SER A 88 -7.20 -19.91 64.44
N VAL A 89 -8.17 -20.68 64.96
CA VAL A 89 -9.36 -21.25 64.22
C VAL A 89 -10.55 -21.59 65.16
N LYS A 90 -11.79 -22.00 64.81
CA LYS A 90 -12.53 -22.35 63.55
C LYS A 90 -14.06 -22.22 63.74
N LYS A 91 -14.82 -21.67 62.77
CA LYS A 91 -16.24 -21.97 62.41
C LYS A 91 -16.48 -21.60 60.93
N GLU A 92 -16.79 -22.54 60.03
CA GLU A 92 -18.15 -23.03 59.63
C GLU A 92 -18.87 -21.98 58.74
N ILE A 93 -18.95 -22.09 57.39
CA ILE A 93 -19.53 -23.12 56.46
C ILE A 93 -21.08 -23.02 56.47
N GLU A 94 -21.86 -23.13 55.37
CA GLU A 94 -21.66 -23.47 53.93
C GLU A 94 -21.28 -22.27 53.00
N GLU A 95 -21.00 -22.30 51.67
CA GLU A 95 -21.12 -23.19 50.46
C GLU A 95 -22.20 -22.80 49.36
N GLU A 96 -22.17 -23.37 48.13
CA GLU A 96 -22.90 -22.93 46.90
C GLU A 96 -24.03 -23.88 46.40
N GLU A 97 -24.97 -23.41 45.54
CA GLU A 97 -25.45 -24.18 44.36
C GLU A 97 -26.19 -23.36 43.26
N THR A 98 -26.56 -24.04 42.15
CA THR A 98 -27.01 -23.47 40.86
C THR A 98 -28.54 -23.44 40.64
N ILE A 99 -29.02 -22.70 39.63
CA ILE A 99 -30.40 -22.80 39.12
C ILE A 99 -30.43 -22.97 37.60
N SER A 100 -31.04 -24.07 37.15
CA SER A 100 -31.55 -24.28 35.78
C SER A 100 -33.05 -24.01 35.73
N VAL A 101 -33.61 -23.80 34.53
CA VAL A 101 -35.07 -23.74 34.31
C VAL A 101 -35.43 -24.43 33.00
N GLU A 102 -36.29 -25.44 33.07
CA GLU A 102 -36.88 -26.13 31.91
C GLU A 102 -38.21 -25.50 31.49
N ALA A 103 -38.83 -25.99 30.42
CA ALA A 103 -40.10 -25.50 29.89
C ALA A 103 -41.19 -26.58 29.90
N GLU A 104 -42.42 -26.20 30.22
CA GLU A 104 -43.63 -27.00 29.96
C GLU A 104 -44.78 -26.13 29.43
N VAL A 105 -45.79 -26.78 28.85
CA VAL A 105 -46.90 -26.17 28.10
C VAL A 105 -48.21 -26.87 28.46
N VAL A 106 -49.26 -26.12 28.82
CA VAL A 106 -50.64 -26.62 28.99
C VAL A 106 -51.63 -25.57 28.44
N ASP A 107 -52.89 -25.97 28.20
CA ASP A 107 -53.72 -25.51 27.07
C ASP A 107 -55.14 -24.99 27.46
N GLU A 108 -55.88 -24.44 26.47
CA GLU A 108 -57.34 -24.18 26.34
C GLU A 108 -58.24 -23.94 27.61
N ASN A 109 -59.20 -23.00 27.65
CA ASN A 109 -60.30 -22.80 26.68
C ASN A 109 -61.15 -21.51 26.90
N LYS A 110 -61.99 -21.18 25.89
CA LYS A 110 -63.13 -20.21 25.76
C LYS A 110 -63.73 -19.47 26.98
N VAL A 111 -64.19 -18.23 26.73
CA VAL A 111 -65.62 -17.74 26.66
C VAL A 111 -65.65 -16.43 25.82
N LYS A 112 -66.83 -15.90 25.42
CA LYS A 112 -67.06 -14.68 24.60
C LYS A 112 -67.30 -13.41 25.48
N ASP A 113 -67.90 -12.26 25.11
CA ASP A 113 -68.75 -11.84 23.96
C ASP A 113 -68.91 -10.29 23.82
N GLU A 114 -69.78 -9.87 22.88
CA GLU A 114 -70.39 -8.53 22.64
C GLU A 114 -69.63 -7.46 21.80
N GLU A 115 -70.40 -6.55 21.17
CA GLU A 115 -70.00 -5.61 20.10
C GLU A 115 -70.37 -4.13 20.42
N ALA A 116 -70.17 -3.24 19.42
CA ALA A 116 -70.60 -1.83 19.28
C ALA A 116 -69.64 -0.74 19.82
N ASP A 117 -69.39 0.39 19.13
CA ASP A 117 -69.55 0.75 17.70
C ASP A 117 -68.62 1.96 17.36
N GLU A 118 -68.79 2.55 16.18
CA GLU A 118 -68.26 3.80 15.63
C GLU A 118 -66.89 3.80 14.92
N LYS A 119 -66.85 4.69 13.91
CA LYS A 119 -65.85 4.86 12.83
C LYS A 119 -65.69 6.37 12.59
N PRO A 120 -64.79 6.84 11.70
CA PRO A 120 -63.43 6.36 11.39
C PRO A 120 -62.39 7.51 11.40
N LYS A 121 -61.10 7.22 11.63
CA LYS A 121 -60.01 8.14 11.20
C LYS A 121 -58.86 7.45 10.46
N VAL A 122 -58.80 7.78 9.16
CA VAL A 122 -57.66 7.84 8.22
C VAL A 122 -56.53 6.81 8.38
N LYS A 123 -56.41 5.91 7.40
CA LYS A 123 -55.32 4.93 7.28
C LYS A 123 -53.96 5.60 7.00
N ALA A 124 -53.07 5.66 7.99
CA ALA A 124 -51.64 5.83 7.73
C ALA A 124 -51.10 4.56 7.04
N LYS A 125 -50.75 4.68 5.75
CA LYS A 125 -50.21 3.55 4.97
C LYS A 125 -48.75 3.31 5.36
N VAL A 126 -48.51 2.57 6.45
CA VAL A 126 -47.17 2.05 6.77
C VAL A 126 -46.76 1.08 5.65
N THR A 127 -46.02 1.60 4.68
CA THR A 127 -45.32 0.77 3.70
C THR A 127 -44.26 -0.04 4.44
N ARG A 128 -44.61 -1.26 4.86
CA ARG A 128 -43.64 -2.27 5.31
C ARG A 128 -42.53 -2.33 4.26
N LYS A 129 -41.36 -1.79 4.60
CA LYS A 129 -40.16 -1.86 3.77
C LYS A 129 -39.82 -3.36 3.71
N ARG A 130 -40.12 -4.02 2.58
CA ARG A 130 -39.69 -5.41 2.34
C ARG A 130 -38.19 -5.45 2.62
N LYS A 131 -37.74 -6.33 3.52
CA LYS A 131 -36.31 -6.67 3.59
C LYS A 131 -35.91 -7.13 2.18
N THR A 132 -34.98 -6.41 1.56
CA THR A 132 -34.36 -6.81 0.31
C THR A 132 -33.50 -8.04 0.57
N LYS A 133 -33.43 -8.95 -0.41
CA LYS A 133 -32.81 -10.28 -0.26
C LYS A 133 -31.28 -10.20 -0.40
N GLU A 134 -30.67 -9.24 0.28
CA GLU A 134 -29.23 -8.91 0.18
C GLU A 134 -28.54 -8.73 1.55
N ASP A 135 -29.27 -8.77 2.68
CA ASP A 135 -28.70 -9.04 4.01
C ASP A 135 -28.30 -10.54 4.11
N ILE A 136 -27.42 -11.01 3.23
CA ILE A 136 -26.72 -12.29 3.44
C ILE A 136 -25.56 -11.97 4.36
N GLU A 137 -25.78 -12.19 5.65
CA GLU A 137 -24.74 -12.21 6.67
C GLU A 137 -23.73 -13.31 6.29
N MET A 138 -22.61 -12.90 5.65
CA MET A 138 -21.66 -13.82 5.05
C MET A 138 -20.94 -14.60 6.15
N VAL A 139 -21.43 -15.82 6.41
CA VAL A 139 -20.80 -16.79 7.31
C VAL A 139 -19.31 -16.84 6.97
N PRO A 140 -18.40 -16.59 7.93
CA PRO A 140 -16.98 -16.57 7.65
C PRO A 140 -16.49 -17.99 7.40
N LEU A 141 -15.67 -18.17 6.35
CA LEU A 141 -14.94 -19.41 6.08
C LEU A 141 -14.03 -19.77 7.25
N ARG A 142 -13.53 -18.74 7.95
CA ARG A 142 -12.72 -18.85 9.16
C ARG A 142 -13.03 -17.73 10.14
N ALA A 143 -13.28 -18.07 11.40
CA ALA A 143 -13.38 -17.06 12.47
C ALA A 143 -12.02 -16.38 12.72
N ARG A 144 -12.03 -15.06 12.96
CA ARG A 144 -10.81 -14.29 13.24
C ARG A 144 -10.21 -14.63 14.60
N THR A 145 -8.93 -14.99 14.63
CA THR A 145 -8.16 -15.16 15.88
C THR A 145 -7.81 -13.79 16.48
N GLN A 146 -8.73 -13.19 17.25
CA GLN A 146 -8.49 -11.89 17.88
C GLN A 146 -7.38 -11.97 18.94
N GLY A 147 -6.58 -10.91 19.07
CA GLY A 147 -5.54 -10.79 20.11
C GLY A 147 -4.16 -11.34 19.73
N LEU A 148 -3.99 -11.95 18.55
CA LEU A 148 -2.66 -12.26 18.01
C LEU A 148 -1.84 -10.98 17.79
N ARG A 149 -0.52 -11.11 18.00
CA ARG A 149 0.42 -9.99 17.78
C ARG A 149 0.84 -9.80 16.32
N MET A 150 0.62 -10.81 15.48
CA MET A 150 0.93 -10.77 14.05
C MET A 150 -0.38 -10.55 13.28
N CYS A 151 -0.54 -9.41 12.62
CA CYS A 151 -1.81 -8.98 12.04
C CYS A 151 -1.92 -9.44 10.59
N VAL A 152 -2.15 -10.73 10.38
CA VAL A 152 -2.24 -11.36 9.05
C VAL A 152 -3.61 -11.13 8.40
N GLY A 153 -3.64 -10.93 7.09
CA GLY A 153 -4.83 -10.91 6.25
C GLY A 153 -4.47 -10.89 4.77
N ALA A 154 -5.32 -10.31 3.91
CA ALA A 154 -5.11 -10.33 2.45
C ALA A 154 -5.54 -9.02 1.75
N HIS A 155 -5.15 -8.86 0.48
CA HIS A 155 -5.62 -7.79 -0.39
C HIS A 155 -7.03 -8.08 -0.92
N VAL A 156 -8.04 -7.81 -0.11
CA VAL A 156 -9.45 -8.12 -0.41
C VAL A 156 -10.11 -7.12 -1.37
N SER A 157 -11.26 -7.53 -1.92
CA SER A 157 -12.03 -6.72 -2.86
C SER A 157 -12.81 -5.59 -2.16
N ALA A 158 -12.73 -4.38 -2.73
CA ALA A 158 -13.57 -3.23 -2.39
C ALA A 158 -14.70 -3.00 -3.44
N ALA A 159 -15.07 -4.04 -4.20
CA ALA A 159 -16.11 -3.94 -5.22
C ALA A 159 -17.47 -3.53 -4.61
N LYS A 160 -18.27 -2.77 -5.39
CA LYS A 160 -19.52 -2.09 -4.97
C LYS A 160 -19.35 -1.00 -3.88
N GLY A 161 -18.31 -1.04 -3.04
CA GLY A 161 -18.03 -0.01 -2.03
C GLY A 161 -16.89 -0.40 -1.09
N VAL A 162 -16.16 0.60 -0.57
CA VAL A 162 -14.98 0.38 0.31
C VAL A 162 -15.33 -0.39 1.59
N PHE A 163 -16.54 -0.21 2.12
CA PHE A 163 -17.06 -0.93 3.29
C PHE A 163 -17.05 -2.46 3.11
N ASN A 164 -17.22 -2.96 1.87
CA ASN A 164 -17.16 -4.40 1.59
C ASN A 164 -15.79 -5.02 1.84
N ALA A 165 -14.70 -4.23 1.85
CA ALA A 165 -13.39 -4.75 2.22
C ALA A 165 -13.36 -5.25 3.68
N VAL A 166 -14.13 -4.61 4.57
CA VAL A 166 -14.22 -5.06 5.97
C VAL A 166 -14.94 -6.40 6.07
N HIS A 167 -16.09 -6.56 5.39
CA HIS A 167 -16.81 -7.85 5.31
C HIS A 167 -15.96 -8.95 4.67
N ASN A 168 -15.27 -8.66 3.55
CA ASN A 168 -14.42 -9.62 2.86
C ASN A 168 -13.20 -10.04 3.70
N SER A 169 -12.59 -9.12 4.47
CA SER A 169 -11.52 -9.43 5.42
C SER A 169 -12.01 -10.35 6.55
N MET A 170 -13.19 -10.08 7.11
CA MET A 170 -13.78 -10.96 8.12
C MET A 170 -14.12 -12.35 7.59
N HIS A 171 -14.63 -12.43 6.35
CA HIS A 171 -15.05 -13.70 5.75
C HIS A 171 -13.90 -14.71 5.60
N ILE A 172 -12.67 -14.23 5.34
CA ILE A 172 -11.45 -15.06 5.30
C ILE A 172 -10.74 -15.19 6.67
N GLY A 173 -11.29 -14.63 7.75
CA GLY A 173 -10.67 -14.66 9.07
C GLY A 173 -9.46 -13.73 9.25
N GLY A 174 -9.32 -12.71 8.39
CA GLY A 174 -8.20 -11.76 8.40
C GLY A 174 -8.24 -10.77 9.56
N ASN A 175 -7.09 -10.55 10.21
CA ASN A 175 -6.87 -9.55 11.25
C ASN A 175 -6.31 -8.21 10.72
N ALA A 176 -5.74 -8.20 9.51
CA ALA A 176 -5.50 -7.00 8.71
C ALA A 176 -6.15 -7.14 7.31
N PHE A 177 -6.11 -6.09 6.50
CA PHE A 177 -6.38 -6.20 5.06
C PHE A 177 -5.79 -5.05 4.24
N ALA A 178 -5.59 -5.32 2.95
CA ALA A 178 -5.37 -4.31 1.92
C ALA A 178 -6.60 -4.19 1.00
N LEU A 179 -6.69 -3.06 0.29
CA LEU A 179 -7.74 -2.77 -0.68
C LEU A 179 -7.29 -1.70 -1.68
N PHE A 180 -7.87 -1.68 -2.88
CA PHE A 180 -7.81 -0.51 -3.76
C PHE A 180 -8.93 0.47 -3.39
N LEU A 181 -8.59 1.73 -3.13
CA LEU A 181 -9.54 2.79 -2.74
C LEU A 181 -10.44 3.27 -3.90
N LYS A 182 -10.04 2.97 -5.13
CA LYS A 182 -10.73 3.25 -6.40
C LYS A 182 -10.26 2.24 -7.46
N SER A 183 -10.69 2.36 -8.72
CA SER A 183 -10.27 1.39 -9.73
C SER A 183 -8.81 1.58 -10.13
N GLN A 184 -7.98 0.59 -9.80
CA GLN A 184 -6.56 0.55 -10.12
C GLN A 184 -6.24 0.51 -11.63
N ARG A 185 -7.24 0.27 -12.48
CA ARG A 185 -7.12 0.09 -13.94
C ARG A 185 -7.36 1.36 -14.76
N LYS A 186 -7.72 2.48 -14.13
CA LYS A 186 -8.06 3.74 -14.83
C LYS A 186 -7.81 4.96 -13.95
N TRP A 187 -7.51 6.09 -14.59
CA TRP A 187 -7.28 7.37 -13.92
C TRP A 187 -8.60 7.96 -13.36
N ASP A 188 -9.61 8.11 -14.22
CA ASP A 188 -10.88 8.72 -13.83
C ASP A 188 -11.74 7.76 -12.97
N ASN A 189 -12.12 8.26 -11.80
CA ASN A 189 -12.81 7.52 -10.76
C ASN A 189 -13.78 8.46 -10.01
N PRO A 190 -14.98 7.98 -9.62
CA PRO A 190 -15.90 8.80 -8.82
C PRO A 190 -15.27 9.19 -7.47
N ALA A 191 -15.73 10.33 -6.95
CA ALA A 191 -15.42 10.74 -5.58
C ALA A 191 -15.86 9.66 -4.57
N LEU A 192 -15.15 9.55 -3.46
CA LEU A 192 -15.61 8.76 -2.32
C LEU A 192 -16.96 9.31 -1.84
N GLN A 193 -17.98 8.45 -1.73
CA GLN A 193 -19.30 8.86 -1.25
C GLN A 193 -19.30 8.91 0.29
N ASP A 194 -20.00 9.88 0.87
CA ASP A 194 -20.06 10.10 2.32
C ASP A 194 -20.62 8.89 3.07
N ASP A 195 -21.67 8.27 2.55
CA ASP A 195 -22.30 7.09 3.13
C ASP A 195 -21.39 5.85 3.08
N HIS A 196 -20.65 5.65 1.98
CA HIS A 196 -19.65 4.59 1.85
C HIS A 196 -18.48 4.79 2.83
N ARG A 197 -18.06 6.04 3.07
CA ARG A 197 -17.04 6.39 4.07
C ARG A 197 -17.52 6.07 5.48
N ASP A 198 -18.73 6.51 5.83
CA ASP A 198 -19.23 6.39 7.19
C ASP A 198 -19.62 4.94 7.54
N GLN A 199 -20.13 4.16 6.56
CA GLN A 199 -20.26 2.70 6.69
C GLN A 199 -18.92 2.02 6.94
N PHE A 200 -17.88 2.34 6.17
CA PHE A 200 -16.54 1.76 6.37
C PHE A 200 -16.00 2.07 7.78
N ARG A 201 -16.11 3.32 8.24
CA ARG A 201 -15.69 3.73 9.58
C ARG A 201 -16.44 2.99 10.68
N ASN A 202 -17.77 2.86 10.56
CA ASN A 202 -18.59 2.16 11.53
C ASN A 202 -18.22 0.67 11.63
N LEU A 203 -18.06 -0.03 10.49
CA LEU A 203 -17.63 -1.43 10.45
C LEU A 203 -16.21 -1.63 11.01
N CYS A 204 -15.30 -0.67 10.79
CA CYS A 204 -13.96 -0.73 11.39
C CYS A 204 -14.02 -0.62 12.92
N ILE A 205 -14.89 0.22 13.48
CA ILE A 205 -15.12 0.32 14.92
C ILE A 205 -15.76 -0.97 15.46
N GLU A 206 -16.85 -1.42 14.83
CA GLU A 206 -17.62 -2.62 15.22
C GLU A 206 -16.75 -3.88 15.24
N HIS A 207 -15.93 -4.08 14.21
CA HIS A 207 -15.09 -5.26 14.05
C HIS A 207 -13.63 -5.03 14.49
N LYS A 208 -13.35 -3.96 15.24
CA LYS A 208 -12.05 -3.65 15.87
C LYS A 208 -10.87 -3.61 14.88
N TYR A 209 -11.07 -3.08 13.68
CA TYR A 209 -9.98 -2.75 12.75
C TYR A 209 -9.47 -1.33 13.04
N ASP A 210 -8.24 -1.23 13.52
CA ASP A 210 -7.55 0.04 13.71
C ASP A 210 -7.01 0.53 12.35
N GLY A 211 -7.55 1.63 11.84
CA GLY A 211 -7.13 2.23 10.55
C GLY A 211 -5.66 2.68 10.51
N ALA A 212 -4.97 2.77 11.65
CA ALA A 212 -3.55 3.07 11.72
C ALA A 212 -2.64 1.82 11.76
N LYS A 213 -3.20 0.61 11.94
CA LYS A 213 -2.42 -0.63 12.14
C LYS A 213 -2.86 -1.82 11.29
N HIS A 214 -4.16 -1.96 11.04
CA HIS A 214 -4.74 -3.18 10.43
C HIS A 214 -5.15 -2.98 8.97
N ILE A 215 -5.01 -1.78 8.42
CA ILE A 215 -5.52 -1.44 7.08
C ILE A 215 -4.40 -0.80 6.25
N LEU A 216 -4.07 -1.42 5.12
CA LEU A 216 -2.98 -1.02 4.23
C LEU A 216 -3.49 -0.93 2.77
N PRO A 217 -4.14 0.18 2.36
CA PRO A 217 -4.65 0.31 1.00
C PRO A 217 -3.52 0.39 -0.01
N HIS A 218 -3.70 -0.24 -1.17
CA HIS A 218 -2.71 -0.27 -2.25
C HIS A 218 -3.02 0.80 -3.32
N GLY A 219 -1.98 1.45 -3.81
CA GLY A 219 -2.06 2.39 -4.93
C GLY A 219 -2.20 1.73 -6.30
N SER A 220 -2.70 2.48 -7.28
CA SER A 220 -2.79 1.99 -8.67
C SER A 220 -1.41 1.80 -9.29
N TYR A 221 -1.17 0.65 -9.92
CA TYR A 221 0.02 0.35 -10.72
C TYR A 221 0.23 1.29 -11.93
N LEU A 222 -0.72 2.18 -12.23
CA LEU A 222 -0.55 3.25 -13.22
C LEU A 222 0.28 4.43 -12.67
N VAL A 223 0.31 4.61 -11.35
CA VAL A 223 1.04 5.69 -10.67
C VAL A 223 2.53 5.40 -10.72
N ASN A 224 3.29 6.34 -11.29
CA ASN A 224 4.75 6.39 -11.19
C ASN A 224 5.13 7.84 -10.85
N LEU A 225 5.48 8.10 -9.59
CA LEU A 225 5.86 9.44 -9.12
C LEU A 225 7.25 9.88 -9.63
N ALA A 226 8.03 8.96 -10.20
CA ALA A 226 9.33 9.22 -10.81
C ALA A 226 9.22 9.56 -12.32
N GLN A 227 8.02 9.76 -12.88
CA GLN A 227 7.83 10.19 -14.27
C GLN A 227 8.57 11.50 -14.59
N GLU A 228 9.20 11.55 -15.77
CA GLU A 228 9.89 12.73 -16.31
C GLU A 228 8.95 13.63 -17.11
N ASP A 229 8.04 13.01 -17.89
CA ASP A 229 7.01 13.70 -18.66
C ASP A 229 6.09 14.47 -17.71
N LYS A 230 6.07 15.80 -17.84
CA LYS A 230 5.35 16.70 -16.92
C LYS A 230 3.84 16.44 -16.86
N ALA A 231 3.22 15.99 -17.96
CA ALA A 231 1.79 15.70 -17.98
C ALA A 231 1.48 14.38 -17.26
N LYS A 232 2.27 13.33 -17.51
CA LYS A 232 2.15 12.03 -16.83
C LYS A 232 2.53 12.13 -15.35
N ALA A 233 3.55 12.92 -15.00
CA ALA A 233 3.94 13.20 -13.63
C ALA A 233 2.82 13.91 -12.86
N LYS A 234 2.18 14.93 -13.46
CA LYS A 234 1.01 15.57 -12.85
C LYS A 234 -0.16 14.59 -12.69
N GLN A 235 -0.46 13.79 -13.73
CA GLN A 235 -1.55 12.80 -13.67
C GLN A 235 -1.33 11.73 -12.58
N ALA A 236 -0.10 11.23 -12.44
CA ALA A 236 0.29 10.31 -11.38
C ALA A 236 0.19 10.95 -9.99
N TYR A 237 0.68 12.19 -9.84
CA TYR A 237 0.62 12.94 -8.58
C TYR A 237 -0.82 13.28 -8.16
N ASP A 238 -1.66 13.76 -9.08
CA ASP A 238 -3.07 14.07 -8.81
C ASP A 238 -3.82 12.82 -8.33
N ALA A 239 -3.58 11.67 -9.00
CA ALA A 239 -4.20 10.39 -8.64
C ALA A 239 -3.71 9.88 -7.26
N PHE A 240 -2.42 9.99 -6.98
CA PHE A 240 -1.81 9.63 -5.69
C PHE A 240 -2.34 10.50 -4.54
N LEU A 241 -2.42 11.82 -4.74
CA LEU A 241 -2.93 12.75 -3.72
C LEU A 241 -4.43 12.56 -3.44
N ASP A 242 -5.23 12.17 -4.45
CA ASP A 242 -6.62 11.75 -4.23
C ASP A 242 -6.72 10.46 -3.41
N ASP A 243 -5.82 9.47 -3.60
CA ASP A 243 -5.81 8.27 -2.75
C ASP A 243 -5.37 8.55 -1.32
N LEU A 244 -4.33 9.38 -1.12
CA LEU A 244 -3.93 9.82 0.22
C LEU A 244 -5.10 10.52 0.96
N ARG A 245 -5.82 11.41 0.27
CA ARG A 245 -7.02 12.07 0.83
C ARG A 245 -8.17 11.10 1.10
N ARG A 246 -8.30 10.02 0.33
CA ARG A 246 -9.25 8.93 0.62
C ARG A 246 -8.85 8.16 1.88
N CYS A 247 -7.56 7.90 2.13
CA CYS A 247 -7.12 7.34 3.41
C CYS A 247 -7.52 8.24 4.59
N GLU A 248 -7.21 9.54 4.54
CA GLU A 248 -7.58 10.48 5.60
C GLU A 248 -9.10 10.57 5.81
N ALA A 249 -9.86 10.63 4.71
CA ALA A 249 -11.33 10.60 4.74
C ALA A 249 -11.87 9.29 5.34
N LEU A 250 -11.22 8.16 5.16
CA LEU A 250 -11.62 6.88 5.76
C LEU A 250 -11.12 6.72 7.21
N GLY A 251 -10.13 7.49 7.64
CA GLY A 251 -9.47 7.34 8.95
C GLY A 251 -8.31 6.32 8.93
N ILE A 252 -7.78 6.03 7.73
CA ILE A 252 -6.65 5.13 7.51
C ILE A 252 -5.36 5.98 7.51
N THR A 253 -4.30 5.54 8.21
CA THR A 253 -3.05 6.31 8.29
C THR A 253 -1.88 5.72 7.50
N LEU A 254 -2.07 4.59 6.81
CA LEU A 254 -1.08 3.99 5.92
C LEU A 254 -1.59 4.00 4.46
N TYR A 255 -0.69 3.97 3.50
CA TYR A 255 -1.02 3.82 2.08
C TYR A 255 0.19 3.23 1.31
N ASN A 256 0.07 1.99 0.84
CA ASN A 256 1.15 1.29 0.14
C ASN A 256 1.20 1.64 -1.34
N PHE A 257 2.39 1.83 -1.90
CA PHE A 257 2.59 1.98 -3.34
C PHE A 257 4.00 1.59 -3.79
N HIS A 258 4.10 1.09 -5.02
CA HIS A 258 5.38 0.86 -5.69
C HIS A 258 6.09 2.23 -5.90
N PRO A 259 7.39 2.41 -5.56
CA PRO A 259 8.10 3.69 -5.72
C PRO A 259 8.09 4.25 -7.15
N GLY A 260 7.96 3.38 -8.16
CA GLY A 260 7.86 3.74 -9.58
C GLY A 260 9.07 3.26 -10.38
N SER A 261 9.34 3.92 -11.51
CA SER A 261 10.41 3.52 -12.42
C SER A 261 11.07 4.72 -13.11
N ALA A 262 12.39 4.65 -13.28
CA ALA A 262 13.19 5.68 -13.95
C ALA A 262 12.94 5.72 -15.48
N ASN A 263 12.31 4.70 -16.05
CA ASN A 263 11.97 4.58 -17.46
C ASN A 263 13.22 4.64 -18.36
N GLN A 264 13.47 5.78 -19.02
CA GLN A 264 14.63 6.06 -19.88
C GLN A 264 15.66 6.99 -19.20
N THR A 265 15.40 7.46 -17.97
CA THR A 265 16.26 8.38 -17.21
C THR A 265 17.18 7.63 -16.24
N SER A 266 18.15 8.34 -15.64
CA SER A 266 18.99 7.78 -14.57
C SER A 266 18.20 7.60 -13.27
N HIS A 267 18.50 6.52 -12.52
CA HIS A 267 17.87 6.25 -11.21
C HIS A 267 18.00 7.45 -10.26
N ALA A 268 19.16 8.12 -10.21
CA ALA A 268 19.35 9.31 -9.39
C ALA A 268 18.33 10.43 -9.71
N SER A 269 18.13 10.76 -11.00
CA SER A 269 17.14 11.77 -11.40
C SER A 269 15.70 11.35 -11.07
N ALA A 270 15.41 10.06 -11.13
CA ALA A 270 14.11 9.47 -10.89
C ALA A 270 13.77 9.45 -9.39
N ILE A 271 14.76 9.13 -8.53
CA ILE A 271 14.70 9.24 -7.08
C ILE A 271 14.44 10.70 -6.66
N THR A 272 15.12 11.69 -7.26
CA THR A 272 14.86 13.11 -6.98
C THR A 272 13.42 13.53 -7.31
N ARG A 273 12.87 13.07 -8.45
CA ARG A 273 11.47 13.34 -8.80
C ARG A 273 10.48 12.69 -7.83
N LEU A 274 10.73 11.43 -7.45
CA LEU A 274 9.95 10.72 -6.43
C LEU A 274 9.98 11.43 -5.06
N ALA A 275 11.16 11.83 -4.57
CA ALA A 275 11.31 12.52 -3.29
C ALA A 275 10.61 13.91 -3.28
N ALA A 276 10.68 14.65 -4.39
CA ALA A 276 9.97 15.92 -4.54
C ALA A 276 8.45 15.73 -4.59
N ALA A 277 7.95 14.71 -5.30
CA ALA A 277 6.53 14.36 -5.34
C ALA A 277 6.02 13.91 -3.95
N LEU A 278 6.77 13.07 -3.23
CA LEU A 278 6.45 12.65 -1.87
C LEU A 278 6.41 13.85 -0.91
N THR A 279 7.42 14.71 -0.93
CA THR A 279 7.47 15.93 -0.10
C THR A 279 6.26 16.84 -0.36
N SER A 280 5.87 17.00 -1.63
CA SER A 280 4.70 17.78 -2.03
C SER A 280 3.40 17.18 -1.50
N ALA A 281 3.26 15.85 -1.58
CA ALA A 281 2.08 15.13 -1.09
C ALA A 281 1.99 15.12 0.45
N LEU A 282 3.12 14.99 1.14
CA LEU A 282 3.25 15.09 2.59
C LEU A 282 2.87 16.48 3.12
N ALA A 283 3.23 17.54 2.39
CA ALA A 283 2.81 18.91 2.69
C ALA A 283 1.31 19.17 2.40
N ALA A 284 0.71 18.41 1.47
CA ALA A 284 -0.68 18.56 1.05
C ALA A 284 -1.68 17.66 1.83
N THR A 285 -1.22 16.98 2.88
CA THR A 285 -1.95 16.02 3.74
C THR A 285 -1.44 16.09 5.18
N SER A 286 -2.18 15.54 6.14
CA SER A 286 -1.95 15.71 7.58
C SER A 286 -1.54 14.44 8.33
N THR A 287 -2.20 13.30 8.11
CA THR A 287 -2.09 12.09 8.96
C THR A 287 -1.59 10.86 8.23
N VAL A 288 -1.88 10.72 6.93
CA VAL A 288 -1.50 9.53 6.17
C VAL A 288 0.01 9.46 5.93
N THR A 289 0.55 8.25 6.02
CA THR A 289 1.93 7.87 5.77
C THR A 289 2.01 7.10 4.45
N PRO A 290 2.63 7.66 3.39
CA PRO A 290 3.03 6.88 2.22
C PRO A 290 4.01 5.78 2.63
N VAL A 291 3.69 4.54 2.25
CA VAL A 291 4.47 3.33 2.50
C VAL A 291 5.04 2.85 1.16
N LEU A 292 6.36 2.81 1.04
CA LEU A 292 7.06 2.47 -0.20
C LEU A 292 7.34 0.95 -0.29
N GLU A 293 6.90 0.34 -1.40
CA GLU A 293 7.16 -1.06 -1.79
C GLU A 293 8.65 -1.41 -2.02
N THR A 294 9.21 -2.44 -1.36
CA THR A 294 10.38 -3.17 -1.88
C THR A 294 10.02 -3.87 -3.19
N MET A 295 10.70 -3.54 -4.28
CA MET A 295 10.39 -4.05 -5.62
C MET A 295 11.30 -5.20 -6.04
N CYS A 296 10.85 -6.03 -7.00
CA CYS A 296 11.67 -7.12 -7.56
C CYS A 296 12.91 -6.67 -8.39
N GLY A 297 13.22 -5.37 -8.45
CA GLY A 297 14.39 -4.83 -9.15
C GLY A 297 14.39 -5.08 -10.66
N HIS A 298 13.22 -5.03 -11.29
CA HIS A 298 13.01 -5.32 -12.71
C HIS A 298 13.24 -4.09 -13.61
N GLY A 299 14.08 -4.23 -14.63
CA GLY A 299 14.30 -3.16 -15.62
C GLY A 299 14.87 -1.89 -14.97
N SER A 300 14.04 -0.87 -14.81
CA SER A 300 14.36 0.40 -14.14
C SER A 300 13.38 0.77 -13.02
N THR A 301 12.75 -0.21 -12.35
CA THR A 301 11.99 0.00 -11.11
C THR A 301 12.90 0.50 -9.99
N ILE A 302 12.43 1.49 -9.23
CA ILE A 302 13.09 1.99 -8.01
C ILE A 302 12.58 1.16 -6.82
N GLY A 303 13.45 0.91 -5.83
CA GLY A 303 13.14 0.13 -4.62
C GLY A 303 13.58 -1.32 -4.72
N GLY A 304 14.41 -1.67 -5.71
CA GLY A 304 14.95 -3.03 -5.89
C GLY A 304 16.13 -3.34 -4.97
N TYR A 305 16.76 -2.31 -4.41
CA TYR A 305 17.90 -2.43 -3.51
C TYR A 305 17.71 -1.48 -2.32
N LEU A 306 18.04 -1.92 -1.10
CA LEU A 306 17.72 -1.17 0.13
C LEU A 306 18.34 0.24 0.17
N HIS A 307 19.47 0.46 -0.51
CA HIS A 307 20.10 1.77 -0.64
C HIS A 307 19.26 2.82 -1.42
N GLU A 308 18.32 2.42 -2.26
CA GLU A 308 17.46 3.37 -2.99
C GLU A 308 16.49 4.08 -2.03
N PHE A 309 16.03 3.39 -0.98
CA PHE A 309 15.17 3.97 0.06
C PHE A 309 15.92 4.99 0.91
N ARG A 310 17.17 4.70 1.27
CA ARG A 310 18.09 5.67 1.90
C ARG A 310 18.24 6.92 1.02
N ASP A 311 18.41 6.75 -0.28
CA ASP A 311 18.66 7.85 -1.21
C ASP A 311 17.40 8.69 -1.46
N ILE A 312 16.20 8.08 -1.41
CA ILE A 312 14.91 8.79 -1.33
C ILE A 312 14.79 9.58 -0.02
N LEU A 313 14.97 8.91 1.13
CA LEU A 313 14.85 9.52 2.47
C LEU A 313 15.82 10.70 2.68
N SER A 314 17.03 10.63 2.11
CA SER A 314 18.02 11.71 2.18
C SER A 314 17.60 13.00 1.47
N GLN A 315 16.63 12.93 0.56
CA GLN A 315 16.10 14.06 -0.21
C GLN A 315 14.71 14.54 0.29
N ILE A 316 14.12 13.86 1.28
CA ILE A 316 12.88 14.29 1.95
C ILE A 316 13.26 15.11 3.21
N PRO A 317 12.62 16.27 3.48
CA PRO A 317 12.86 17.05 4.69
C PRO A 317 12.60 16.25 5.98
N LYS A 318 13.46 16.44 7.00
CA LYS A 318 13.50 15.62 8.22
C LYS A 318 12.21 15.68 9.03
N GLU A 319 11.51 16.81 9.00
CA GLU A 319 10.20 16.98 9.61
C GLU A 319 9.16 15.98 9.08
N TYR A 320 9.27 15.52 7.83
CA TYR A 320 8.35 14.53 7.25
C TYR A 320 8.78 13.08 7.44
N HIS A 321 9.99 12.79 7.93
CA HIS A 321 10.50 11.42 8.06
C HIS A 321 9.59 10.53 8.92
N HIS A 322 8.94 11.08 9.95
CA HIS A 322 7.98 10.33 10.79
C HIS A 322 6.71 9.86 10.04
N ARG A 323 6.38 10.49 8.90
CA ARG A 323 5.27 10.17 8.00
C ARG A 323 5.71 9.49 6.69
N ILE A 324 6.91 8.92 6.64
CA ILE A 324 7.29 7.96 5.60
C ILE A 324 7.35 6.55 6.20
N GLY A 325 6.87 5.58 5.43
CA GLY A 325 6.94 4.16 5.74
C GLY A 325 7.53 3.35 4.59
N ILE A 326 7.90 2.11 4.88
CA ILE A 326 8.34 1.10 3.91
C ILE A 326 7.60 -0.21 4.23
N CYS A 327 7.18 -0.92 3.19
CA CYS A 327 6.64 -2.27 3.29
C CYS A 327 7.70 -3.25 2.76
N ILE A 328 7.82 -4.42 3.39
CA ILE A 328 8.66 -5.51 2.88
C ILE A 328 7.74 -6.51 2.20
N ASP A 329 7.78 -6.58 0.87
CA ASP A 329 7.26 -7.72 0.13
C ASP A 329 8.33 -8.83 0.07
N THR A 330 7.94 -10.03 0.50
CA THR A 330 8.84 -11.18 0.59
C THR A 330 9.20 -11.78 -0.78
N CYS A 331 8.29 -11.75 -1.75
CA CYS A 331 8.53 -12.26 -3.11
C CYS A 331 9.45 -11.32 -3.90
N HIS A 332 9.23 -10.02 -3.80
CA HIS A 332 9.98 -8.98 -4.48
C HIS A 332 11.39 -8.87 -3.93
N SER A 333 11.56 -8.85 -2.60
CA SER A 333 12.88 -8.86 -1.95
C SER A 333 13.70 -10.10 -2.37
N PHE A 334 13.05 -11.28 -2.41
CA PHE A 334 13.66 -12.52 -2.89
C PHE A 334 13.98 -12.47 -4.40
N ALA A 335 13.08 -11.98 -5.22
CA ALA A 335 13.27 -11.83 -6.67
C ALA A 335 14.34 -10.77 -7.03
N ALA A 336 14.57 -9.77 -6.17
CA ALA A 336 15.65 -8.80 -6.30
C ALA A 336 17.03 -9.42 -5.98
N GLY A 337 17.07 -10.37 -5.04
CA GLY A 337 18.26 -11.20 -4.74
C GLY A 337 18.46 -11.57 -3.27
N TYR A 338 17.72 -10.94 -2.35
CA TYR A 338 17.87 -11.17 -0.91
C TYR A 338 17.45 -12.59 -0.51
N ASP A 339 18.18 -13.20 0.43
CA ASP A 339 17.79 -14.49 1.01
C ASP A 339 16.94 -14.22 2.26
N LEU A 340 15.66 -14.60 2.21
CA LEU A 340 14.74 -14.55 3.34
C LEU A 340 14.37 -15.95 3.85
N ALA A 341 14.83 -17.01 3.18
CA ALA A 341 14.50 -18.40 3.48
C ALA A 341 15.41 -18.96 4.58
N SER A 342 16.73 -18.78 4.45
CA SER A 342 17.65 -19.22 5.51
C SER A 342 17.59 -18.26 6.72
N PRO A 343 17.66 -18.76 7.97
CA PRO A 343 17.65 -17.89 9.15
C PRO A 343 18.81 -16.88 9.18
N SER A 344 19.98 -17.24 8.65
CA SER A 344 21.14 -16.35 8.53
C SER A 344 20.98 -15.32 7.41
N GLY A 345 20.36 -15.70 6.28
CA GLY A 345 19.98 -14.77 5.22
C GLY A 345 18.98 -13.73 5.71
N PHE A 346 17.88 -14.18 6.32
CA PHE A 346 16.84 -13.32 6.89
C PHE A 346 17.40 -12.37 7.94
N ALA A 347 18.23 -12.86 8.87
CA ALA A 347 18.92 -12.01 9.84
C ALA A 347 19.82 -10.97 9.18
N SER A 348 20.54 -11.34 8.11
CA SER A 348 21.42 -10.43 7.36
C SER A 348 20.63 -9.34 6.63
N PHE A 349 19.52 -9.70 5.98
CA PHE A 349 18.60 -8.75 5.33
C PHE A 349 18.00 -7.78 6.34
N MET A 350 17.53 -8.28 7.49
CA MET A 350 16.98 -7.45 8.55
C MET A 350 18.02 -6.55 9.23
N GLN A 351 19.30 -6.93 9.20
CA GLN A 351 20.41 -6.07 9.61
C GLN A 351 20.69 -4.98 8.55
N GLU A 352 20.81 -5.35 7.26
CA GLU A 352 20.97 -4.39 6.15
C GLU A 352 19.83 -3.35 6.12
N PHE A 353 18.58 -3.77 6.30
CA PHE A 353 17.44 -2.86 6.43
C PHE A 353 17.62 -1.90 7.61
N SER A 354 18.07 -2.40 8.76
CA SER A 354 18.26 -1.60 9.97
C SER A 354 19.41 -0.59 9.83
N ASP A 355 20.49 -0.94 9.12
CA ASP A 355 21.69 -0.10 8.96
C ASP A 355 21.59 0.89 7.79
N VAL A 356 20.95 0.49 6.68
CA VAL A 356 20.85 1.31 5.45
C VAL A 356 19.66 2.27 5.52
N ILE A 357 18.55 1.85 6.12
CA ILE A 357 17.27 2.57 6.13
C ILE A 357 16.90 2.98 7.56
N GLY A 358 16.93 2.02 8.49
CA GLY A 358 16.47 2.18 9.87
C GLY A 358 15.13 1.50 10.09
N ILE A 359 15.08 0.60 11.09
CA ILE A 359 13.89 -0.21 11.41
C ILE A 359 12.65 0.64 11.73
N GLN A 360 12.82 1.88 12.20
CA GLN A 360 11.74 2.82 12.49
C GLN A 360 10.93 3.28 11.27
N TYR A 361 11.35 2.96 10.04
CA TYR A 361 10.57 3.18 8.81
C TYR A 361 9.70 2.00 8.40
N LEU A 362 9.89 0.81 8.97
CA LEU A 362 9.06 -0.35 8.63
C LEU A 362 7.60 -0.10 9.10
N ARG A 363 6.63 -0.30 8.20
CA ARG A 363 5.20 -0.08 8.48
C ARG A 363 4.28 -1.25 8.10
N ALA A 364 4.73 -2.18 7.28
CA ALA A 364 3.91 -3.27 6.76
C ALA A 364 4.77 -4.40 6.19
N LEU A 365 4.14 -5.54 5.93
CA LEU A 365 4.69 -6.60 5.08
C LEU A 365 3.64 -7.07 4.05
N HIS A 366 4.09 -7.41 2.86
CA HIS A 366 3.34 -8.25 1.93
C HIS A 366 3.93 -9.67 1.98
N LEU A 367 3.07 -10.65 2.25
CA LEU A 367 3.45 -12.05 2.46
C LEU A 367 3.14 -12.85 1.20
N ASN A 368 4.14 -12.91 0.33
CA ASN A 368 4.05 -13.57 -0.97
C ASN A 368 5.22 -14.54 -1.15
N ASP A 369 4.93 -15.80 -1.46
CA ASP A 369 5.95 -16.74 -1.93
C ASP A 369 6.26 -16.44 -3.40
N SER A 370 7.35 -16.96 -3.97
CA SER A 370 7.76 -16.65 -5.33
C SER A 370 7.62 -17.85 -6.27
N LYS A 371 6.93 -17.66 -7.41
CA LYS A 371 6.93 -18.63 -8.52
C LYS A 371 8.27 -18.63 -9.27
N ALA A 372 9.21 -17.74 -8.97
CA ALA A 372 10.48 -17.60 -9.67
C ALA A 372 11.67 -17.72 -8.70
N PRO A 373 12.86 -18.16 -9.16
CA PRO A 373 14.01 -18.31 -8.28
C PRO A 373 14.56 -16.97 -7.77
N ARG A 374 15.36 -17.02 -6.69
CA ARG A 374 16.01 -15.86 -6.07
C ARG A 374 16.82 -15.06 -7.10
N GLY A 375 16.71 -13.73 -7.07
CA GLY A 375 17.43 -12.85 -8.01
C GLY A 375 16.91 -12.85 -9.45
N SER A 376 15.81 -13.54 -9.75
CA SER A 376 15.25 -13.64 -11.12
C SER A 376 14.68 -12.34 -11.70
N LYS A 377 14.49 -11.31 -10.86
CA LYS A 377 13.86 -10.02 -11.22
C LYS A 377 12.49 -10.21 -11.89
N ARG A 378 11.67 -11.09 -11.31
CA ARG A 378 10.28 -11.39 -11.70
C ARG A 378 9.38 -11.27 -10.48
N ASP A 379 8.52 -10.28 -10.47
CA ASP A 379 7.28 -10.28 -9.68
C ASP A 379 6.36 -11.39 -10.22
N LEU A 380 6.19 -12.46 -9.44
CA LEU A 380 5.25 -13.56 -9.69
C LEU A 380 4.90 -14.28 -8.37
N HIS A 381 3.82 -13.88 -7.70
CA HIS A 381 3.44 -14.44 -6.39
C HIS A 381 2.97 -15.90 -6.47
N ALA A 382 3.42 -16.75 -5.55
CA ALA A 382 2.98 -18.14 -5.30
C ALA A 382 2.20 -18.23 -3.98
N ASN A 383 1.55 -19.37 -3.72
CA ASN A 383 0.91 -19.63 -2.43
C ASN A 383 1.96 -20.03 -1.37
N ILE A 384 1.68 -19.74 -0.10
CA ILE A 384 2.61 -19.86 1.03
C ILE A 384 3.21 -21.27 1.13
N GLY A 385 4.54 -21.37 1.04
CA GLY A 385 5.30 -22.63 1.12
C GLY A 385 5.39 -23.41 -0.19
N THR A 386 4.71 -22.98 -1.26
CA THR A 386 4.69 -23.69 -2.55
C THR A 386 5.73 -23.15 -3.54
N GLY A 387 6.26 -21.96 -3.32
CA GLY A 387 7.22 -21.32 -4.22
C GLY A 387 8.68 -21.59 -3.87
N PHE A 388 9.56 -20.82 -4.51
CA PHE A 388 11.01 -20.90 -4.32
C PHE A 388 11.49 -20.26 -3.01
N LEU A 389 10.65 -19.47 -2.34
CA LEU A 389 10.97 -18.87 -1.06
C LEU A 389 10.68 -19.86 0.09
N GLY A 390 9.63 -20.67 -0.02
CA GLY A 390 9.38 -21.82 0.85
C GLY A 390 8.89 -21.48 2.26
N LEU A 391 8.49 -22.50 3.03
CA LEU A 391 7.79 -22.31 4.30
C LEU A 391 8.68 -21.66 5.38
N ARG A 392 9.97 -22.02 5.44
CA ARG A 392 10.91 -21.49 6.44
C ARG A 392 11.03 -19.96 6.41
N ALA A 393 10.87 -19.31 5.26
CA ALA A 393 10.83 -17.86 5.18
C ALA A 393 9.67 -17.25 5.98
N PHE A 394 8.49 -17.84 5.85
CA PHE A 394 7.30 -17.40 6.56
C PHE A 394 7.37 -17.75 8.06
N HIS A 395 8.05 -18.83 8.43
CA HIS A 395 8.39 -19.09 9.83
C HIS A 395 9.29 -18.00 10.42
N ASN A 396 10.36 -17.62 9.71
CA ASN A 396 11.24 -16.51 10.12
C ASN A 396 10.44 -15.21 10.34
N VAL A 397 9.51 -14.88 9.42
CA VAL A 397 8.65 -13.69 9.50
C VAL A 397 7.64 -13.78 10.65
N MET A 398 6.92 -14.89 10.80
CA MET A 398 5.87 -15.06 11.81
C MET A 398 6.40 -15.19 13.25
N ASN A 399 7.72 -15.31 13.42
CA ASN A 399 8.40 -15.33 14.72
C ASN A 399 9.30 -14.11 14.98
N GLU A 400 9.37 -13.13 14.06
CA GLU A 400 10.19 -11.92 14.20
C GLU A 400 9.51 -10.88 15.13
N PRO A 401 10.06 -10.55 16.31
CA PRO A 401 9.42 -9.62 17.25
C PRO A 401 9.26 -8.19 16.71
N ARG A 402 10.11 -7.74 15.78
CA ARG A 402 10.05 -6.39 15.17
C ARG A 402 8.82 -6.17 14.29
N PHE A 403 8.09 -7.22 13.90
CA PHE A 403 6.90 -7.10 13.07
C PHE A 403 5.58 -7.13 13.86
N GLN A 404 5.62 -7.25 15.18
CA GLN A 404 4.42 -7.32 16.02
C GLN A 404 3.60 -6.02 15.93
N GLY A 405 2.32 -6.15 15.59
CA GLY A 405 1.38 -5.03 15.38
C GLY A 405 1.43 -4.37 13.99
N LEU A 406 2.24 -4.89 13.06
CA LEU A 406 2.23 -4.45 11.65
C LEU A 406 1.20 -5.23 10.82
N PRO A 407 0.56 -4.61 9.82
CA PRO A 407 -0.29 -5.32 8.87
C PRO A 407 0.55 -6.21 7.96
N MET A 408 0.12 -7.46 7.81
CA MET A 408 0.77 -8.51 7.01
C MET A 408 -0.22 -9.01 5.96
N ILE A 409 0.03 -8.71 4.69
CA ILE A 409 -0.96 -8.82 3.63
C ILE A 409 -0.58 -9.91 2.62
N LEU A 410 -1.40 -10.95 2.49
CA LEU A 410 -1.35 -11.90 1.37
C LEU A 410 -1.81 -11.21 0.07
N GLU A 411 -0.99 -11.29 -0.97
CA GLU A 411 -1.38 -10.99 -2.36
C GLU A 411 -1.19 -12.23 -3.26
N THR A 412 -1.36 -13.40 -2.63
CA THR A 412 -1.19 -14.73 -3.20
C THR A 412 -2.31 -15.09 -4.20
N PRO A 413 -2.05 -15.98 -5.16
CA PRO A 413 -2.99 -16.26 -6.25
C PRO A 413 -4.16 -17.16 -5.80
N ILE A 414 -5.37 -16.60 -5.71
CA ILE A 414 -6.58 -17.33 -5.31
C ILE A 414 -7.45 -17.85 -6.46
N ASP A 415 -7.16 -17.50 -7.71
CA ASP A 415 -7.91 -18.03 -8.86
C ASP A 415 -7.75 -19.55 -8.98
N ARG A 416 -8.86 -20.28 -9.09
CA ARG A 416 -8.94 -21.73 -9.31
C ARG A 416 -9.94 -22.06 -10.43
N PRO A 417 -9.80 -23.18 -11.16
CA PRO A 417 -10.81 -23.67 -12.10
C PRO A 417 -12.18 -23.86 -11.42
N GLU A 418 -13.26 -23.41 -12.07
CA GLU A 418 -14.64 -23.50 -11.53
C GLU A 418 -15.10 -24.94 -11.18
N SER A 419 -14.45 -25.96 -11.74
CA SER A 419 -14.69 -27.38 -11.41
C SER A 419 -14.10 -27.82 -10.07
N GLU A 420 -13.06 -27.15 -9.57
CA GLU A 420 -12.39 -27.52 -8.32
C GLU A 420 -13.16 -26.99 -7.11
N ILE A 421 -13.65 -25.75 -7.17
CA ILE A 421 -14.44 -25.15 -6.08
C ILE A 421 -15.71 -25.97 -5.80
N LYS A 422 -16.49 -26.29 -6.83
CA LYS A 422 -17.78 -27.00 -6.66
C LYS A 422 -17.61 -28.44 -6.17
N GLY A 423 -16.46 -29.07 -6.43
CA GLY A 423 -16.12 -30.39 -5.90
C GLY A 423 -15.96 -30.42 -4.38
N ASN A 424 -15.75 -29.25 -3.75
CA ASN A 424 -15.65 -29.12 -2.29
C ASN A 424 -16.96 -28.70 -1.61
N GLU A 425 -17.95 -28.22 -2.38
CA GLU A 425 -19.26 -27.76 -1.86
C GLU A 425 -20.34 -28.86 -1.91
N GLU A 426 -20.26 -29.80 -2.86
CA GLU A 426 -21.28 -30.83 -3.09
C GLU A 426 -20.94 -32.17 -2.39
N GLY A 427 -21.27 -32.26 -1.10
CA GLY A 427 -21.30 -33.51 -0.33
C GLY A 427 -22.55 -34.40 -0.57
N GLU A 428 -23.40 -34.04 -1.53
CA GLU A 428 -24.64 -34.75 -1.88
C GLU A 428 -24.60 -35.27 -3.32
N GLU A 429 -24.93 -36.55 -3.56
CA GLU A 429 -25.03 -37.12 -4.91
C GLU A 429 -26.19 -36.52 -5.72
N SER A 430 -25.91 -35.47 -6.50
CA SER A 430 -26.84 -34.99 -7.54
C SER A 430 -26.68 -35.76 -8.86
N PRO A 431 -27.78 -36.03 -9.60
CA PRO A 431 -27.78 -37.02 -10.68
C PRO A 431 -27.02 -36.58 -11.93
N LYS A 432 -26.48 -37.58 -12.65
CA LYS A 432 -25.63 -37.46 -13.84
C LYS A 432 -26.30 -36.66 -14.98
N ALA A 433 -26.06 -35.35 -15.02
CA ALA A 433 -26.42 -34.50 -16.16
C ALA A 433 -25.54 -34.81 -17.41
N ASP A 434 -26.14 -34.71 -18.60
CA ASP A 434 -25.49 -35.11 -19.85
C ASP A 434 -24.19 -34.36 -20.15
N LYS A 435 -23.11 -35.12 -20.39
CA LYS A 435 -21.79 -34.60 -20.81
C LYS A 435 -21.82 -34.10 -22.26
N LYS A 436 -22.44 -32.95 -22.51
CA LYS A 436 -22.15 -32.14 -23.71
C LYS A 436 -20.65 -31.84 -23.74
N LYS A 437 -19.93 -32.47 -24.68
CA LYS A 437 -18.50 -32.24 -24.90
C LYS A 437 -18.24 -30.75 -25.11
N LYS A 438 -17.43 -30.14 -24.23
CA LYS A 438 -16.84 -28.81 -24.50
C LYS A 438 -15.96 -28.91 -25.76
N PRO A 439 -15.89 -27.86 -26.61
CA PRO A 439 -14.95 -27.84 -27.73
C PRO A 439 -13.51 -27.89 -27.21
N ALA A 440 -12.65 -28.64 -27.91
CA ALA A 440 -11.24 -28.72 -27.57
C ALA A 440 -10.57 -27.33 -27.75
N GLY A 441 -9.76 -26.92 -26.76
CA GLY A 441 -9.05 -25.64 -26.76
C GLY A 441 -9.65 -24.53 -25.88
N ALA A 442 -10.85 -24.72 -25.33
CA ALA A 442 -11.38 -23.79 -24.32
C ALA A 442 -10.66 -24.00 -22.97
N SER A 443 -9.94 -22.98 -22.50
CA SER A 443 -9.36 -22.97 -21.15
C SER A 443 -10.45 -23.08 -20.07
N ALA A 444 -10.10 -23.64 -18.91
CA ALA A 444 -11.01 -23.64 -17.78
C ALA A 444 -11.35 -22.20 -17.36
N LYS A 445 -12.61 -21.95 -17.00
CA LYS A 445 -13.03 -20.68 -16.40
C LYS A 445 -12.46 -20.63 -14.99
N MET A 446 -11.51 -19.72 -14.79
CA MET A 446 -10.96 -19.41 -13.47
C MET A 446 -11.95 -18.56 -12.68
N VAL A 447 -11.99 -18.77 -11.37
CA VAL A 447 -12.81 -18.04 -10.39
C VAL A 447 -12.04 -17.93 -9.06
N PRO A 448 -12.20 -16.83 -8.29
CA PRO A 448 -11.47 -16.67 -7.03
C PRO A 448 -12.00 -17.59 -5.91
N ASP A 449 -11.13 -18.46 -5.38
CA ASP A 449 -11.41 -19.28 -4.21
C ASP A 449 -10.89 -18.60 -2.93
N HIS A 450 -11.80 -18.09 -2.11
CA HIS A 450 -11.45 -17.38 -0.89
C HIS A 450 -11.00 -18.32 0.26
N ASN A 451 -11.21 -19.64 0.12
CA ASN A 451 -10.68 -20.63 1.06
C ASN A 451 -9.15 -20.67 1.04
N VAL A 452 -8.52 -20.32 -0.09
CA VAL A 452 -7.07 -20.23 -0.22
C VAL A 452 -6.49 -19.24 0.79
N TRP A 453 -7.02 -18.00 0.85
CA TRP A 453 -6.58 -17.03 1.84
C TRP A 453 -6.96 -17.40 3.27
N ALA A 454 -8.15 -17.97 3.50
CA ALA A 454 -8.55 -18.43 4.83
C ALA A 454 -7.59 -19.53 5.37
N GLY A 455 -7.16 -20.44 4.50
CA GLY A 455 -6.16 -21.47 4.79
C GLY A 455 -4.74 -20.91 4.96
N GLU A 456 -4.31 -19.96 4.13
CA GLU A 456 -3.00 -19.31 4.26
C GLU A 456 -2.89 -18.44 5.52
N ILE A 457 -3.96 -17.76 5.94
CA ILE A 457 -4.03 -17.06 7.23
C ILE A 457 -3.91 -18.08 8.38
N ALA A 458 -4.64 -19.20 8.32
CA ALA A 458 -4.54 -20.26 9.33
C ALA A 458 -3.13 -20.88 9.41
N LEU A 459 -2.49 -21.11 8.26
CA LEU A 459 -1.12 -21.61 8.12
C LEU A 459 -0.11 -20.63 8.72
N LEU A 460 -0.18 -19.35 8.37
CA LEU A 460 0.73 -18.34 8.92
C LEU A 460 0.58 -18.19 10.44
N GLU A 461 -0.66 -18.23 10.95
CA GLU A 461 -0.91 -18.22 12.39
C GLU A 461 -0.36 -19.45 13.12
N SER A 462 -0.35 -20.65 12.50
CA SER A 462 0.19 -21.87 13.14
C SER A 462 1.72 -21.91 13.19
N LEU A 463 2.43 -21.15 12.33
CA LEU A 463 3.90 -21.03 12.40
C LEU A 463 4.39 -20.27 13.65
N ILE A 464 3.52 -19.56 14.37
CA ILE A 464 3.89 -18.77 15.54
C ILE A 464 4.25 -19.71 16.71
N GLY A 465 5.54 -19.75 17.08
CA GLY A 465 6.06 -20.59 18.16
C GLY A 465 6.28 -22.07 17.79
N MET A 466 5.98 -22.48 16.56
CA MET A 466 6.27 -23.83 16.05
C MET A 466 7.80 -24.06 16.01
N ASP A 467 8.27 -25.25 16.38
CA ASP A 467 9.68 -25.64 16.20
C ASP A 467 9.96 -25.96 14.72
N PRO A 468 10.79 -25.17 14.01
CA PRO A 468 11.05 -25.39 12.60
C PRO A 468 12.07 -26.51 12.32
N GLU A 469 12.62 -27.15 13.35
CA GLU A 469 13.38 -28.41 13.25
C GLU A 469 12.53 -29.63 13.66
N GLY A 470 11.30 -29.41 14.13
CA GLY A 470 10.37 -30.45 14.53
C GLY A 470 9.78 -31.24 13.35
N GLU A 471 9.23 -32.42 13.65
CA GLU A 471 8.61 -33.31 12.66
C GLU A 471 7.39 -32.66 11.99
N GLU A 472 6.55 -31.95 12.75
CA GLU A 472 5.36 -31.25 12.25
C GLU A 472 5.72 -30.21 11.18
N PHE A 473 6.65 -29.29 11.48
CA PHE A 473 7.10 -28.28 10.52
C PHE A 473 7.70 -28.91 9.27
N ARG A 474 8.56 -29.93 9.44
CA ARG A 474 9.23 -30.59 8.30
C ARG A 474 8.26 -31.36 7.41
N ALA A 475 7.24 -32.00 7.99
CA ALA A 475 6.17 -32.64 7.23
C ALA A 475 5.31 -31.62 6.47
N LEU A 476 5.01 -30.48 7.11
CA LEU A 476 4.25 -29.38 6.52
C LEU A 476 5.01 -28.69 5.38
N GLU A 477 6.30 -28.42 5.56
CA GLU A 477 7.19 -27.86 4.54
C GLU A 477 7.37 -28.84 3.37
N ALA A 478 7.58 -30.13 3.64
CA ALA A 478 7.68 -31.15 2.60
C ALA A 478 6.39 -31.25 1.76
N ARG A 479 5.21 -31.22 2.40
CA ARG A 479 3.91 -31.25 1.71
C ARG A 479 3.70 -30.02 0.81
N LEU A 480 3.90 -28.81 1.33
CA LEU A 480 3.70 -27.57 0.56
C LEU A 480 4.74 -27.43 -0.57
N SER A 481 5.98 -27.85 -0.30
CA SER A 481 7.03 -27.94 -1.32
C SER A 481 6.66 -28.94 -2.42
N GLU A 482 6.09 -30.10 -2.09
CA GLU A 482 5.60 -31.08 -3.08
C GLU A 482 4.43 -30.51 -3.91
N GLU A 483 3.41 -29.93 -3.28
CA GLU A 483 2.26 -29.30 -3.95
C GLU A 483 2.69 -28.21 -4.96
N GLY A 484 3.77 -27.49 -4.68
CA GLY A 484 4.34 -26.50 -5.58
C GLY A 484 5.28 -27.03 -6.69
N ARG A 485 5.62 -28.33 -6.70
CA ARG A 485 6.73 -28.88 -7.50
C ARG A 485 6.60 -28.63 -9.01
N GLU A 486 5.51 -29.05 -9.65
CA GLU A 486 5.30 -28.87 -11.11
C GLU A 486 5.37 -27.38 -11.48
N MET A 487 4.78 -26.51 -10.65
CA MET A 487 4.77 -25.06 -10.85
C MET A 487 6.19 -24.49 -10.83
N ARG A 488 7.03 -24.94 -9.89
CA ARG A 488 8.44 -24.53 -9.78
C ARG A 488 9.27 -25.02 -10.96
N GLU A 489 9.19 -26.30 -11.30
CA GLU A 489 9.93 -26.89 -12.43
C GLU A 489 9.62 -26.16 -13.75
N LYS A 490 8.33 -25.93 -14.03
CA LYS A 490 7.82 -25.18 -15.19
C LYS A 490 8.29 -23.73 -15.25
N GLN A 491 8.52 -23.09 -14.10
CA GLN A 491 9.02 -21.71 -14.02
C GLN A 491 10.54 -21.63 -14.13
N MET A 492 11.28 -22.64 -13.68
CA MET A 492 12.72 -22.78 -13.96
C MET A 492 12.96 -22.96 -15.46
N GLU A 493 12.24 -23.87 -16.11
CA GLU A 493 12.37 -24.10 -17.57
C GLU A 493 12.12 -22.79 -18.36
N GLN A 494 11.13 -21.99 -17.96
CA GLN A 494 10.88 -20.66 -18.55
C GLN A 494 11.98 -19.64 -18.25
N TYR A 495 12.55 -19.67 -17.05
CA TYR A 495 13.61 -18.76 -16.62
C TYR A 495 14.94 -19.06 -17.31
N GLU A 496 15.33 -20.34 -17.40
CA GLU A 496 16.53 -20.81 -18.09
C GLU A 496 16.47 -20.48 -19.59
N ARG A 497 15.34 -20.78 -20.25
CA ARG A 497 15.09 -20.36 -21.65
C ARG A 497 15.23 -18.84 -21.84
N LYS A 498 14.81 -18.03 -20.87
CA LYS A 498 14.98 -16.58 -20.90
C LYS A 498 16.46 -16.18 -20.74
N LEU A 499 17.19 -16.78 -19.81
CA LEU A 499 18.63 -16.54 -19.62
C LEU A 499 19.43 -16.90 -20.88
N GLU A 500 19.15 -18.06 -21.49
CA GLU A 500 19.73 -18.44 -22.79
C GLU A 500 19.43 -17.40 -23.88
N ALA A 501 18.18 -16.96 -23.99
CA ALA A 501 17.78 -15.98 -25.00
C ALA A 501 18.45 -14.61 -24.79
N GLU A 502 18.75 -14.23 -23.54
CA GLU A 502 19.50 -13.02 -23.22
C GLU A 502 21.02 -13.19 -23.45
N ALA A 503 21.60 -14.35 -23.14
CA ALA A 503 22.98 -14.66 -23.49
C ALA A 503 23.21 -14.61 -25.01
N LYS A 504 22.36 -15.32 -25.77
CA LYS A 504 22.36 -15.35 -27.24
C LYS A 504 22.09 -13.98 -27.88
N LYS A 505 21.44 -13.05 -27.16
CA LYS A 505 21.32 -11.63 -27.57
C LYS A 505 22.61 -10.84 -27.29
N LYS A 506 23.21 -11.00 -26.11
CA LYS A 506 24.47 -10.33 -25.72
C LYS A 506 25.65 -10.75 -26.62
N GLU A 507 25.75 -12.04 -26.96
CA GLU A 507 26.71 -12.57 -27.94
C GLU A 507 26.53 -11.93 -29.33
N LYS A 508 25.28 -11.85 -29.81
CA LYS A 508 24.95 -11.22 -31.10
C LYS A 508 25.14 -9.70 -31.11
N ALA A 509 25.17 -9.04 -29.95
CA ALA A 509 25.54 -7.63 -29.84
C ALA A 509 27.06 -7.47 -29.96
N LYS A 510 27.84 -8.17 -29.13
CA LYS A 510 29.31 -8.19 -29.18
C LYS A 510 29.83 -8.53 -30.58
N ALA A 511 29.30 -9.60 -31.20
CA ALA A 511 29.69 -10.03 -32.54
C ALA A 511 29.29 -9.06 -33.68
N LYS A 512 28.54 -7.99 -33.40
CA LYS A 512 28.31 -6.86 -34.32
C LYS A 512 29.28 -5.71 -34.07
N GLU A 513 29.56 -5.40 -32.81
CA GLU A 513 30.57 -4.42 -32.39
C GLU A 513 31.96 -4.84 -32.90
N GLU A 514 32.36 -6.09 -32.63
CA GLU A 514 33.62 -6.70 -33.09
C GLU A 514 33.75 -6.75 -34.63
N LYS A 515 32.63 -6.81 -35.36
CA LYS A 515 32.60 -6.82 -36.83
C LYS A 515 32.55 -5.41 -37.44
N GLY A 516 32.64 -4.35 -36.63
CA GLY A 516 32.61 -2.97 -37.10
C GLY A 516 31.33 -2.61 -37.87
N GLN A 517 30.22 -3.33 -37.63
CA GLN A 517 28.94 -3.03 -38.27
C GLN A 517 28.34 -1.78 -37.65
N LYS A 518 28.80 -0.62 -38.14
CA LYS A 518 28.23 0.71 -37.86
C LYS A 518 26.72 0.64 -37.80
N THR A 519 26.16 1.26 -36.77
CA THR A 519 24.71 1.46 -36.65
C THR A 519 24.18 2.23 -37.86
N LEU A 520 22.89 2.05 -38.16
CA LEU A 520 22.23 2.78 -39.27
C LEU A 520 22.41 4.31 -39.12
N MET A 521 22.46 4.80 -37.87
CA MET A 521 22.66 6.21 -37.52
C MET A 521 24.08 6.71 -37.87
N GLU A 522 25.12 5.90 -37.62
CA GLU A 522 26.50 6.20 -38.05
C GLU A 522 26.69 6.09 -39.56
N MET A 523 25.91 5.26 -40.25
CA MET A 523 25.89 5.21 -41.71
C MET A 523 25.24 6.46 -42.31
N MET A 524 24.15 6.96 -41.72
CA MET A 524 23.46 8.18 -42.18
C MET A 524 24.29 9.45 -41.93
N ASN A 525 25.06 9.52 -40.84
CA ASN A 525 25.95 10.66 -40.55
C ASN A 525 27.33 10.57 -41.26
N GLY A 526 27.66 9.45 -41.90
CA GLY A 526 28.98 9.16 -42.46
C GLY A 526 29.19 9.53 -43.94
N GLY A 527 28.55 10.60 -44.43
CA GLY A 527 28.29 10.79 -45.88
C GLY A 527 28.69 12.12 -46.54
N GLY A 528 29.69 12.86 -46.04
CA GLY A 528 29.98 14.23 -46.54
C GLY A 528 31.46 14.57 -46.81
N LYS A 529 31.94 14.39 -48.05
CA LYS A 529 33.05 15.17 -48.65
C LYS A 529 32.81 15.35 -50.17
N PRO A 530 33.31 16.43 -50.79
CA PRO A 530 32.75 16.94 -52.04
C PRO A 530 33.21 16.21 -53.30
N LYS A 531 32.29 16.04 -54.27
CA LYS A 531 32.63 15.64 -55.65
C LYS A 531 33.08 16.85 -56.46
N GLY A 532 34.37 16.91 -56.80
CA GLY A 532 34.85 17.82 -57.85
C GLY A 532 34.25 17.46 -59.21
N LYS A 533 33.77 18.46 -59.96
CA LYS A 533 33.32 18.29 -61.34
C LYS A 533 34.53 18.31 -62.28
N ASN A 534 34.78 17.21 -62.99
CA ASN A 534 35.82 17.16 -64.02
C ASN A 534 35.26 17.55 -65.40
N THR A 535 36.09 18.08 -66.30
CA THR A 535 35.66 18.88 -67.46
C THR A 535 35.51 18.09 -68.77
N ARG A 536 34.61 18.54 -69.65
CA ARG A 536 34.83 18.47 -71.12
C ARG A 536 34.05 19.54 -71.89
N ALA A 537 34.63 19.96 -73.01
CA ALA A 537 34.27 21.12 -73.86
C ALA A 537 32.94 20.94 -74.66
N LYS A 538 32.41 21.91 -75.46
CA LYS A 538 33.11 22.83 -76.39
C LYS A 538 32.19 23.91 -77.04
N LYS A 539 32.79 25.03 -77.49
CA LYS A 539 32.34 26.07 -78.48
C LYS A 539 31.35 27.20 -78.08
N GLY A 540 31.66 28.42 -78.58
CA GLY A 540 30.78 29.63 -78.69
C GLY A 540 30.82 30.55 -77.46
N LYS A 541 31.37 31.78 -77.42
CA LYS A 541 31.86 32.82 -78.38
C LYS A 541 30.93 34.02 -78.69
N ALA A 542 30.68 34.85 -77.66
CA ALA A 542 30.45 36.31 -77.66
C ALA A 542 30.81 36.80 -76.21
N VAL A 543 31.42 37.97 -75.89
CA VAL A 543 31.25 39.38 -76.35
C VAL A 543 29.88 39.91 -75.87
N GLU A 544 29.74 40.94 -75.03
CA GLU A 544 30.61 42.08 -74.65
C GLU A 544 30.43 42.51 -73.16
N LYS A 545 31.29 43.44 -72.65
CA LYS A 545 31.12 44.58 -71.68
C LYS A 545 29.94 44.65 -70.67
N ASP A 546 30.00 45.42 -69.56
CA ASP A 546 31.02 46.27 -68.87
C ASP A 546 30.56 46.48 -67.39
N GLU A 547 31.41 47.08 -66.53
CA GLU A 547 31.15 47.96 -65.33
C GLU A 547 29.96 47.65 -64.35
N SER A 548 30.00 47.80 -63.02
CA SER A 548 30.95 48.41 -62.05
C SER A 548 30.60 47.98 -60.57
N ASP A 549 31.36 48.21 -59.48
CA ASP A 549 32.84 48.26 -59.27
C ASP A 549 33.22 48.08 -57.76
N GLU A 550 33.06 49.11 -56.92
CA GLU A 550 33.57 49.23 -55.53
C GLU A 550 32.58 48.75 -54.43
N GLY A 551 32.98 48.33 -53.21
CA GLY A 551 34.32 48.09 -52.65
C GLY A 551 34.32 48.08 -51.10
N SER A 552 35.34 47.45 -50.47
CA SER A 552 35.80 47.57 -49.05
C SER A 552 34.86 47.22 -47.87
N ASP A 553 35.31 46.90 -46.65
CA ASP A 553 36.49 46.12 -46.16
C ASP A 553 36.30 45.82 -44.64
N GLU A 554 36.90 44.72 -44.16
CA GLU A 554 37.35 44.40 -42.77
C GLU A 554 36.38 44.60 -41.56
N GLU A 555 36.60 44.15 -40.31
CA GLU A 555 37.71 43.47 -39.60
C GLU A 555 37.12 42.43 -38.59
N GLY A 556 37.86 41.45 -38.05
CA GLY A 556 38.47 41.54 -36.71
C GLY A 556 37.51 41.16 -35.55
N CYS A 557 37.30 39.90 -35.11
CA CYS A 557 38.19 38.88 -34.50
C CYS A 557 38.30 38.95 -32.95
N GLN A 558 38.69 37.82 -32.31
CA GLN A 558 38.89 37.56 -30.87
C GLN A 558 37.60 37.52 -29.99
N SER A 559 37.31 36.56 -29.10
CA SER A 559 38.00 35.48 -28.35
C SER A 559 38.56 35.85 -26.97
N CYS A 560 37.99 35.25 -25.91
CA CYS A 560 38.75 34.75 -24.76
C CYS A 560 37.92 33.74 -23.94
N SER A 561 38.58 32.99 -23.06
CA SER A 561 38.03 31.87 -22.29
C SER A 561 38.28 32.03 -20.78
N GLU A 562 37.38 31.45 -19.97
CA GLU A 562 37.72 30.57 -18.84
C GLU A 562 36.54 29.61 -18.58
#